data_AF-A0A355BEZ3-F1
#
_entry.id   AF-A0A355BEZ3-F1
#
_cell.length_a   1.000
_cell.length_b   1.000
_cell.length_c   1.000
_cell.angle_alpha   90.00
_cell.angle_beta   90.00
_cell.angle_gamma   90.00
#
_symmetry.space_group_name_H-M   'P 1'
#
loop_
_entity.id
_entity.type
_entity.pdbx_description
1 polymer ?
#
loop_
_entity_poly.entity_id
_entity_poly.type
_entity_poly.pdbx_seq_one_letter_code
_entity_poly.pdbx_strand_id
1 'polypeptide(L)' 'MRRRGRKPRKKVCSFCVDKVEAIDYKEFNKLSRFLTERGKILPR' A
#
# COMPACT_ATOMS: atom_id res chain seq x y z
N MET A 1 19.17 -22.96 -19.85
CA MET A 1 19.46 -22.15 -18.64
C MET A 1 18.14 -21.61 -18.09
N ARG A 2 17.55 -22.25 -17.06
CA ARG A 2 16.23 -21.85 -16.52
C ARG A 2 16.32 -20.42 -16.01
N ARG A 3 15.57 -19.50 -16.63
CA ARG A 3 15.36 -18.13 -16.13
C ARG A 3 14.88 -18.26 -14.68
N ARG A 4 15.74 -17.88 -13.72
CA ARG A 4 15.44 -17.93 -12.28
C ARG A 4 14.05 -17.36 -12.05
N GLY A 5 13.11 -18.21 -11.65
CA GLY A 5 11.73 -17.82 -11.38
C GLY A 5 11.74 -16.65 -10.41
N ARG A 6 11.25 -15.49 -10.86
CA ARG A 6 11.20 -14.27 -10.04
C ARG A 6 10.32 -14.60 -8.84
N LYS A 7 10.92 -14.63 -7.64
CA LYS A 7 10.20 -14.85 -6.38
C LYS A 7 8.98 -13.92 -6.36
N PRO A 8 7.75 -14.42 -6.17
CA PRO A 8 6.58 -13.56 -6.12
C PRO A 8 6.77 -12.55 -5.00
N ARG A 9 6.65 -11.26 -5.32
CA ARG A 9 6.72 -10.21 -4.30
C ARG A 9 5.50 -10.34 -3.41
N LYS A 10 5.74 -10.44 -2.10
CA LYS A 10 4.66 -10.41 -1.10
C LYS A 10 3.88 -9.10 -1.28
N LYS A 11 2.56 -9.19 -1.29
CA LYS A 11 1.68 -8.00 -1.25
C LYS A 11 1.75 -7.45 0.18
N VAL A 12 2.64 -6.49 0.40
CA VAL A 12 2.80 -5.83 1.70
C VAL A 12 2.21 -4.43 1.60
N CYS A 13 1.43 -4.03 2.60
CA CYS A 13 0.84 -2.70 2.65
C CYS A 13 1.93 -1.64 2.88
N SER A 14 1.78 -0.43 2.34
CA SER A 14 2.79 0.63 2.52
C SER A 14 3.00 0.98 4.00
N PHE A 15 1.93 1.05 4.80
CA PHE A 15 2.01 1.28 6.24
C PHE A 15 2.82 0.21 7.00
N CYS A 16 2.73 -1.04 6.53
CA CYS A 16 3.42 -2.19 7.10
C CYS A 16 4.93 -2.11 6.84
N VAL A 17 5.33 -1.58 5.67
CA VAL A 17 6.74 -1.33 5.34
C VAL A 17 7.29 -0.15 6.12
N ASP A 18 6.49 0.91 6.25
CA ASP A 18 6.86 2.14 6.94
C ASP A 18 6.77 2.01 8.48
N LYS A 19 6.34 0.85 9.00
CA LYS A 19 6.15 0.54 10.43
C LYS A 19 5.36 1.62 11.17
N VAL A 20 4.32 2.14 10.52
CA VAL A 20 3.45 3.16 11.11
C VAL A 20 2.50 2.49 12.10
N GLU A 21 2.63 2.81 13.38
CA GLU A 21 1.82 2.23 14.46
C GLU A 21 0.41 2.81 14.54
N ALA A 22 0.25 4.10 14.20
CA ALA A 22 -1.01 4.81 14.19
C ALA A 22 -1.16 5.66 12.92
N ILE A 23 -2.34 5.59 12.29
CA ILE A 23 -2.66 6.37 11.10
C ILE A 23 -3.28 7.69 11.56
N ASP A 24 -2.60 8.81 11.32
CA ASP A 24 -3.16 10.15 11.55
C ASP A 24 -4.10 10.52 10.38
N TYR A 25 -5.34 10.90 10.72
CA TYR A 25 -6.34 11.35 9.76
C TYR A 25 -6.00 12.71 9.13
N LYS A 26 -5.10 13.49 9.75
CA LYS A 26 -4.64 14.78 9.22
C LYS A 26 -3.66 14.62 8.06
N GLU A 27 -3.01 13.46 7.92
CA GLU A 27 -2.09 13.19 6.82
C GLU A 27 -2.80 12.75 5.53
N PHE A 28 -3.46 13.71 4.87
CA PHE A 28 -4.18 13.48 3.62
C PHE A 28 -3.32 12.83 2.51
N ASN A 29 -2.03 13.19 2.43
CA ASN A 29 -1.11 12.67 1.42
C ASN A 29 -0.91 11.15 1.50
N LYS A 30 -1.00 10.55 2.70
CA LYS A 30 -0.87 9.10 2.87
C LYS A 30 -2.19 8.38 2.55
N LEU A 31 -3.32 8.98 2.93
CA LEU A 31 -4.65 8.42 2.73
C LEU A 31 -5.12 8.50 1.27
N SER A 32 -4.73 9.54 0.52
CA SER A 32 -5.14 9.74 -0.88
C SER A 32 -4.78 8.55 -1.78
N ARG A 33 -3.69 7.85 -1.48
CA ARG A 33 -3.25 6.65 -2.22
C ARG A 33 -4.18 5.44 -2.08
N PHE A 34 -5.05 5.44 -1.07
CA PHE A 34 -6.02 4.38 -0.79
C PHE A 34 -7.44 4.78 -1.14
N LEU A 35 -7.63 5.99 -1.65
CA LEU A 35 -8.90 6.51 -2.13
C LEU A 35 -8.90 6.57 -3.65
N THR A 36 -10.08 6.41 -4.22
CA THR A 36 -10.37 6.75 -5.62
C THR A 36 -10.53 8.26 -5.78
N GLU A 37 -10.50 8.77 -7.00
CA GLU A 37 -10.75 10.20 -7.29
C GLU A 37 -12.10 10.71 -6.76
N ARG A 38 -13.08 9.81 -6.62
CA ARG A 38 -14.41 10.10 -6.06
C ARG A 38 -14.49 9.90 -4.54
N GLY A 39 -13.37 9.63 -3.86
CA GLY A 39 -13.30 9.44 -2.41
C GLY A 39 -13.77 8.08 -1.91
N LYS A 40 -14.03 7.09 -2.78
CA LYS A 40 -14.28 5.70 -2.34
C LYS A 40 -12.99 4.99 -1.95
N ILE A 41 -13.04 4.14 -0.93
CA ILE A 41 -11.91 3.32 -0.50
C ILE A 41 -11.62 2.23 -1.55
N LEU A 42 -10.35 2.08 -1.93
CA LEU A 42 -9.91 1.05 -2.87
C LEU A 42 -9.86 -0.33 -2.19
N PRO A 43 -10.54 -1.35 -2.73
CA PRO A 43 -10.39 -2.72 -2.29
C PRO A 43 -9.03 -3.26 -2.78
N ARG A 44 -8.16 -3.73 -1.88
CA ARG A 44 -6.79 -4.17 -2.22
C ARG A 44 -6.43 -5.50 -1.56
#